data_AF-A0A6C0DZP3-F1
#
_entry.id   AF-A0A6C0DZP3-F1
#
_cell.length_a   1.000
_cell.length_b   1.000
_cell.length_c   1.000
_cell.angle_alpha   90.00
_cell.angle_beta   90.00
_cell.angle_gamma   90.00
#
_symmetry.space_group_name_H-M   'P 1'
#
loop_
_entity.id
_entity.type
_entity.pdbx_description
1 polymer ?
#
loop_
_entity_poly.entity_id
_entity_poly.type
_entity_poly.pdbx_seq_one_letter_code
_entity_poly.pdbx_strand_id
1 'polypeptide(L)'
;MTKTDNAFVIIHFGSNKKYFELELYFCIMLQKYTKNNIIYMYSETDTPRSFINGISPFVYKTQGFNDDGITYNVSFNSVYKSFNLIRGCDFIFAYKLIEYEKICIVESDLVIMNNIDSIFNLNIPAIRYYRDDNINFNKNLIQRNNKEDILSQCVNGSNVNGGVMLITPSYELFNEYVNCLPIIVKQQCKYPNESLFEYVNNTFYNLPVIYNLSHFHTLRISKYGLNPNGEDILIYHFNETRFKHIDMIKDNWLKEEVNYPQLLGKFRIRKNPIFFFEETIYNPNKEQVNLILSLLSSEKELTKRIRAIKKRTNKKRTNKKRTNKKRTNKKRTNKKRINKKRINKKRTI
;
A
#
# COMPACT_ATOMS: atom_id res chain seq x y z
N MET A 1 26.09 10.21 -0.90
CA MET A 1 24.79 10.83 -0.54
C MET A 1 24.30 10.20 0.75
N THR A 2 23.91 10.98 1.75
CA THR A 2 23.13 10.46 2.88
C THR A 2 21.77 10.04 2.35
N LYS A 3 21.45 8.74 2.44
CA LYS A 3 20.13 8.23 2.01
C LYS A 3 19.02 8.95 2.79
N THR A 4 17.90 9.22 2.13
CA THR A 4 16.70 9.80 2.77
C THR A 4 15.93 8.74 3.56
N ASP A 5 14.92 9.20 4.33
CA ASP A 5 13.88 8.38 4.97
C ASP A 5 13.28 7.33 4.01
N ASN A 6 12.69 6.26 4.54
CA ASN A 6 12.07 5.15 3.80
C ASN A 6 10.89 5.55 2.89
N ALA A 7 10.49 4.65 1.99
CA ALA A 7 9.32 4.87 1.11
C ALA A 7 8.44 3.64 0.87
N PHE A 8 7.17 3.90 0.59
CA PHE A 8 6.26 2.94 -0.02
C PHE A 8 6.25 3.14 -1.53
N VAL A 9 6.22 2.03 -2.27
CA VAL A 9 6.27 2.04 -3.74
C VAL A 9 5.09 1.25 -4.29
N ILE A 10 4.35 1.85 -5.20
CA ILE A 10 3.33 1.19 -6.00
C ILE A 10 3.86 1.12 -7.43
N ILE A 11 3.70 -0.03 -8.08
CA ILE A 11 4.11 -0.26 -9.46
C ILE A 11 2.86 -0.36 -10.31
N HIS A 12 2.76 0.48 -11.34
CA HIS A 12 1.64 0.50 -12.26
C HIS A 12 2.09 0.19 -13.69
N PHE A 13 1.20 -0.47 -14.43
CA PHE A 13 1.33 -0.70 -15.85
C PHE A 13 -0.02 -0.77 -16.57
N GLY A 14 0.01 -0.49 -17.87
CA GLY A 14 -1.16 -0.57 -18.73
C GLY A 14 -2.16 0.58 -18.53
N SER A 15 -3.38 0.36 -19.01
CA SER A 15 -4.41 1.40 -19.12
C SER A 15 -5.75 0.99 -18.50
N ASN A 16 -5.76 -0.05 -17.66
CA ASN A 16 -6.98 -0.57 -17.08
C ASN A 16 -7.51 0.34 -15.96
N LYS A 17 -8.63 1.01 -16.24
CA LYS A 17 -9.29 1.93 -15.31
C LYS A 17 -9.69 1.30 -13.97
N LYS A 18 -9.99 0.00 -13.93
CA LYS A 18 -10.37 -0.68 -12.68
C LYS A 18 -9.19 -0.78 -11.71
N TYR A 19 -8.00 -1.13 -12.22
CA TYR A 19 -6.79 -1.15 -11.39
C TYR A 19 -6.37 0.26 -10.97
N PHE A 20 -6.50 1.23 -11.87
CA PHE A 20 -6.24 2.63 -11.52
C PHE A 20 -7.17 3.17 -10.42
N GLU A 21 -8.44 2.78 -10.42
CA GLU A 21 -9.36 3.12 -9.33
C GLU A 21 -8.92 2.51 -7.99
N LEU A 22 -8.52 1.23 -7.98
CA LEU A 22 -7.98 0.58 -6.77
C LEU A 22 -6.76 1.35 -6.24
N GLU A 23 -5.83 1.73 -7.12
CA GLU A 23 -4.64 2.49 -6.76
C GLU A 23 -4.95 3.88 -6.19
N LEU A 24 -5.97 4.58 -6.70
CA LEU A 24 -6.42 5.86 -6.15
C LEU A 24 -6.80 5.71 -4.68
N TYR A 25 -7.67 4.75 -4.36
CA TYR A 25 -8.08 4.51 -2.97
C TYR A 25 -6.93 3.98 -2.11
N PHE A 26 -6.06 3.14 -2.67
CA PHE A 26 -4.90 2.62 -1.96
C PHE A 26 -3.88 3.73 -1.61
N CYS A 27 -3.61 4.67 -2.52
CA CYS A 27 -2.78 5.84 -2.23
C CYS A 27 -3.40 6.73 -1.14
N ILE A 28 -4.73 6.89 -1.14
CA ILE A 28 -5.44 7.62 -0.08
C ILE A 28 -5.27 6.91 1.28
N MET A 29 -5.33 5.57 1.32
CA MET A 29 -5.03 4.79 2.52
C MET A 29 -3.60 5.00 3.00
N LEU A 30 -2.62 4.90 2.11
CA LEU A 30 -1.22 5.15 2.47
C LEU A 30 -1.06 6.55 3.06
N GLN A 31 -1.59 7.60 2.42
CA GLN A 31 -1.51 8.97 2.95
C GLN A 31 -2.07 9.12 4.37
N LYS A 32 -3.04 8.27 4.74
CA LYS A 32 -3.66 8.27 6.06
C LYS A 32 -2.83 7.52 7.10
N TYR A 33 -2.17 6.43 6.71
CA TYR A 33 -1.56 5.46 7.63
C TYR A 33 -0.03 5.40 7.58
N THR A 34 0.63 6.22 6.77
CA THR A 34 2.09 6.36 6.77
C THR A 34 2.53 7.83 6.76
N LYS A 35 3.68 8.11 7.38
CA LYS A 35 4.38 9.39 7.24
C LYS A 35 5.47 9.37 6.15
N ASN A 36 5.81 8.19 5.64
CA ASN A 36 6.88 7.97 4.68
C ASN A 36 6.44 8.41 3.27
N ASN A 37 7.43 8.57 2.37
CA ASN A 37 7.14 8.94 1.00
C ASN A 37 6.35 7.84 0.28
N ILE A 38 5.43 8.23 -0.59
CA ILE A 38 4.67 7.33 -1.46
C ILE A 38 5.12 7.59 -2.88
N ILE A 39 5.72 6.58 -3.52
CA ILE A 39 6.23 6.67 -4.89
C ILE A 39 5.31 5.85 -5.78
N TYR A 40 4.73 6.52 -6.77
CA TYR A 40 3.98 5.84 -7.82
C TYR A 40 4.87 5.64 -9.03
N MET A 41 5.37 4.44 -9.20
CA MET A 41 6.15 4.08 -10.37
C MET A 41 5.22 3.58 -11.47
N TYR A 42 5.51 3.94 -12.72
CA TYR A 42 4.67 3.55 -13.86
C TYR A 42 5.52 3.18 -15.07
N SER A 43 5.05 2.20 -15.85
CA SER A 43 5.64 1.90 -17.15
C SER A 43 5.41 3.06 -18.12
N GLU A 44 6.50 3.61 -18.65
CA GLU A 44 6.45 4.67 -19.67
C GLU A 44 5.88 4.17 -21.00
N THR A 45 5.82 2.85 -21.18
CA THR A 45 5.48 2.23 -22.45
C THR A 45 3.98 2.26 -22.73
N ASP A 46 3.14 2.05 -21.71
CA ASP A 46 1.70 1.87 -21.90
C ASP A 46 0.81 2.57 -20.85
N THR A 47 1.38 3.31 -19.90
CA THR A 47 0.59 4.05 -18.90
C THR A 47 0.05 5.37 -19.47
N PRO A 48 -1.28 5.59 -19.46
CA PRO A 48 -1.86 6.85 -19.93
C PRO A 48 -1.41 8.04 -19.08
N ARG A 49 -1.11 9.17 -19.73
CA ARG A 49 -0.73 10.41 -19.03
C ARG A 49 -1.82 10.91 -18.07
N SER A 50 -3.09 10.68 -18.42
CA SER A 50 -4.21 11.01 -17.54
C SER A 50 -4.19 10.24 -16.21
N PHE A 51 -3.65 9.02 -16.17
CA PHE A 51 -3.52 8.24 -14.94
C PHE A 51 -2.45 8.87 -14.04
N ILE A 52 -1.28 9.18 -14.61
CA ILE A 52 -0.17 9.86 -13.93
C ILE A 52 -0.64 11.20 -13.34
N ASN A 53 -1.38 11.98 -14.13
CA ASN A 53 -1.93 13.24 -13.67
C ASN A 53 -2.92 13.01 -12.51
N GLY A 54 -3.86 12.06 -12.68
CA GLY A 54 -4.91 11.74 -11.71
C GLY A 54 -4.38 11.27 -10.35
N ILE A 55 -3.31 10.46 -10.33
CA ILE A 55 -2.73 9.92 -9.09
C ILE A 55 -1.79 10.91 -8.39
N SER A 56 -1.17 11.84 -9.14
CA SER A 56 -0.17 12.79 -8.62
C SER A 56 -0.55 13.61 -7.37
N PRO A 57 -1.83 13.89 -7.04
CA PRO A 57 -2.18 14.56 -5.79
C PRO A 57 -2.07 13.67 -4.55
N PHE A 58 -2.04 12.35 -4.73
CA PHE A 58 -2.11 11.36 -3.64
C PHE A 58 -0.74 10.78 -3.29
N VAL A 59 0.31 11.14 -4.02
CA VAL A 59 1.65 10.57 -3.87
C VAL A 59 2.70 11.67 -3.72
N TYR A 60 3.88 11.30 -3.22
CA TYR A 60 5.00 12.22 -3.08
C TYR A 60 5.58 12.57 -4.46
N LYS A 61 5.85 11.54 -5.27
CA LYS A 61 6.25 11.70 -6.68
C LYS A 61 5.73 10.54 -7.52
N THR A 62 5.60 10.81 -8.81
CA THR A 62 5.41 9.81 -9.86
C THR A 62 6.75 9.60 -10.57
N GLN A 63 7.11 8.37 -10.91
CA GLN A 63 8.38 8.07 -11.57
C GLN A 63 8.20 7.03 -12.67
N GLY A 64 8.52 7.40 -13.91
CA GLY A 64 8.49 6.48 -15.03
C GLY A 64 9.63 5.46 -14.97
N PHE A 65 9.38 4.28 -15.53
CA PHE A 65 10.41 3.32 -15.89
C PHE A 65 10.14 2.77 -17.30
N ASN A 66 11.21 2.46 -18.02
CA ASN A 66 11.13 1.78 -19.31
C ASN A 66 11.34 0.28 -19.09
N ASP A 67 10.33 -0.49 -19.44
CA ASP A 67 10.25 -1.94 -19.31
C ASP A 67 10.12 -2.68 -20.65
N ASP A 68 10.23 -1.95 -21.76
CA ASP A 68 10.24 -2.52 -23.10
C ASP A 68 11.42 -3.49 -23.27
N GLY A 69 11.10 -4.70 -23.73
CA GLY A 69 12.07 -5.81 -23.87
C GLY A 69 12.53 -6.44 -22.56
N ILE A 70 12.08 -5.95 -21.40
CA ILE A 70 12.39 -6.54 -20.09
C ILE A 70 11.19 -7.35 -19.60
N THR A 71 10.03 -6.71 -19.47
CA THR A 71 8.76 -7.38 -19.10
C THR A 71 7.65 -7.03 -20.08
N TYR A 72 7.70 -5.85 -20.71
CA TYR A 72 6.83 -5.51 -21.83
C TYR A 72 7.38 -6.08 -23.14
N ASN A 73 6.48 -6.44 -24.05
CA ASN A 73 6.80 -7.15 -25.31
C ASN A 73 7.57 -8.47 -25.12
N VAL A 74 7.48 -9.09 -23.94
CA VAL A 74 8.06 -10.41 -23.67
C VAL A 74 7.00 -11.50 -23.81
N SER A 75 7.29 -12.51 -24.63
CA SER A 75 6.40 -13.67 -24.80
C SER A 75 6.39 -14.53 -23.55
N PHE A 76 5.21 -14.74 -22.97
CA PHE A 76 5.01 -15.51 -21.75
C PHE A 76 3.57 -16.05 -21.67
N ASN A 77 3.39 -17.32 -21.30
CA ASN A 77 2.05 -17.91 -21.16
C ASN A 77 1.43 -17.51 -19.82
N SER A 78 0.78 -16.34 -19.83
CA SER A 78 0.07 -15.85 -18.65
C SER A 78 -1.14 -16.72 -18.31
N VAL A 79 -1.24 -17.13 -17.05
CA VAL A 79 -2.46 -17.76 -16.50
C VAL A 79 -3.62 -16.76 -16.43
N TYR A 80 -3.32 -15.46 -16.39
CA TYR A 80 -4.32 -14.40 -16.46
C TYR A 80 -4.56 -13.94 -17.90
N LYS A 81 -5.84 -13.87 -18.27
CA LYS A 81 -6.26 -13.38 -19.60
C LYS A 81 -6.22 -11.85 -19.73
N SER A 82 -6.26 -11.14 -18.61
CA SER A 82 -6.42 -9.68 -18.58
C SER A 82 -5.11 -8.90 -18.75
N PHE A 83 -3.97 -9.53 -18.47
CA PHE A 83 -2.64 -8.96 -18.69
C PHE A 83 -1.57 -10.06 -18.68
N ASN A 84 -0.39 -9.74 -19.19
CA ASN A 84 0.76 -10.63 -19.14
C ASN A 84 1.38 -10.63 -17.73
N LEU A 85 1.28 -11.77 -17.03
CA LEU A 85 1.78 -11.94 -15.66
C LEU A 85 3.26 -11.58 -15.47
N ILE A 86 4.07 -11.63 -16.52
CA ILE A 86 5.47 -11.23 -16.44
C ILE A 86 5.64 -9.74 -16.08
N ARG A 87 4.64 -8.89 -16.35
CA ARG A 87 4.59 -7.49 -15.91
C ARG A 87 4.52 -7.35 -14.39
N GLY A 88 4.12 -8.39 -13.67
CA GLY A 88 4.27 -8.44 -12.22
C GLY A 88 5.74 -8.31 -11.75
N CYS A 89 6.70 -8.64 -12.62
CA CYS A 89 8.13 -8.45 -12.35
C CYS A 89 8.59 -6.99 -12.44
N ASP A 90 7.73 -6.03 -12.80
CA ASP A 90 8.07 -4.59 -12.84
C ASP A 90 8.51 -4.05 -11.46
N PHE A 91 8.25 -4.80 -10.38
CA PHE A 91 8.80 -4.49 -9.05
C PHE A 91 10.33 -4.33 -9.05
N ILE A 92 11.05 -4.97 -9.98
CA ILE A 92 12.51 -4.89 -10.05
C ILE A 92 12.98 -3.44 -10.26
N PHE A 93 12.21 -2.60 -10.94
CA PHE A 93 12.58 -1.21 -11.18
C PHE A 93 12.68 -0.39 -9.90
N ALA A 94 11.99 -0.80 -8.84
CA ALA A 94 12.06 -0.14 -7.54
C ALA A 94 13.47 -0.23 -6.92
N TYR A 95 14.28 -1.23 -7.29
CA TYR A 95 15.68 -1.33 -6.86
C TYR A 95 16.55 -0.16 -7.35
N LYS A 96 16.11 0.61 -8.36
CA LYS A 96 16.82 1.81 -8.84
C LYS A 96 16.63 3.03 -7.94
N LEU A 97 15.74 2.98 -6.96
CA LEU A 97 15.45 4.08 -6.03
C LEU A 97 16.52 4.22 -4.93
N ILE A 98 17.79 4.30 -5.32
CA ILE A 98 18.97 4.28 -4.42
C ILE A 98 19.06 5.48 -3.46
N GLU A 99 18.22 6.50 -3.65
CA GLU A 99 18.09 7.60 -2.71
C GLU A 99 17.44 7.18 -1.38
N TYR A 100 16.73 6.04 -1.33
CA TYR A 100 16.05 5.52 -0.14
C TYR A 100 16.86 4.45 0.60
N GLU A 101 16.73 4.41 1.93
CA GLU A 101 17.32 3.35 2.77
C GLU A 101 16.64 2.00 2.58
N LYS A 102 15.34 1.94 2.84
CA LYS A 102 14.46 0.80 2.55
C LYS A 102 13.24 1.27 1.77
N ILE A 103 12.74 0.38 0.93
CA ILE A 103 11.46 0.58 0.24
C ILE A 103 10.53 -0.61 0.50
N CYS A 104 9.25 -0.30 0.67
CA CYS A 104 8.19 -1.28 0.80
C CYS A 104 7.33 -1.23 -0.46
N ILE A 105 7.49 -2.22 -1.34
CA ILE A 105 6.65 -2.40 -2.52
C ILE A 105 5.32 -3.00 -2.07
N VAL A 106 4.21 -2.45 -2.56
CA VAL A 106 2.86 -2.82 -2.15
C VAL A 106 1.92 -2.88 -3.36
N GLU A 107 1.08 -3.92 -3.40
CA GLU A 107 -0.02 -4.05 -4.36
C GLU A 107 -1.23 -3.18 -3.95
N SER A 108 -2.12 -2.88 -4.90
CA SER A 108 -3.26 -1.98 -4.68
C SER A 108 -4.54 -2.69 -4.19
N ASP A 109 -4.55 -4.02 -4.17
CA ASP A 109 -5.65 -4.85 -3.65
C ASP A 109 -5.54 -5.15 -2.14
N LEU A 110 -4.83 -4.29 -1.43
CA LEU A 110 -4.63 -4.34 0.01
C LEU A 110 -5.59 -3.38 0.74
N VAL A 111 -5.97 -3.71 1.96
CA VAL A 111 -6.64 -2.80 2.90
C VAL A 111 -5.74 -2.57 4.12
N ILE A 112 -5.38 -1.30 4.36
CA ILE A 112 -4.54 -0.88 5.49
C ILE A 112 -5.44 -0.44 6.64
N MET A 113 -5.32 -1.12 7.78
CA MET A 113 -6.19 -0.94 8.95
C MET A 113 -5.67 0.10 9.94
N ASN A 114 -4.35 0.30 10.01
CA ASN A 114 -3.72 1.19 10.97
C ASN A 114 -2.33 1.63 10.49
N ASN A 115 -1.57 2.39 11.30
CA ASN A 115 -0.21 2.80 10.96
C ASN A 115 0.68 1.59 10.64
N ILE A 116 1.42 1.67 9.52
CA ILE A 116 2.27 0.60 9.00
C ILE A 116 3.76 0.95 8.98
N ASP A 117 4.17 2.06 9.59
CA ASP A 117 5.56 2.54 9.50
C ASP A 117 6.56 1.60 10.18
N SER A 118 6.09 0.80 11.15
CA SER A 118 6.91 -0.19 11.86
C SER A 118 7.44 -1.30 10.94
N ILE A 119 6.88 -1.48 9.74
CA ILE A 119 7.39 -2.43 8.75
C ILE A 119 8.87 -2.17 8.41
N PHE A 120 9.32 -0.92 8.44
CA PHE A 120 10.71 -0.57 8.13
C PHE A 120 11.71 -0.96 9.22
N ASN A 121 11.25 -1.37 10.40
CA ASN A 121 12.11 -1.90 11.46
C ASN A 121 12.48 -3.38 11.25
N LEU A 122 11.86 -4.04 10.27
CA LEU A 122 12.12 -5.45 9.98
C LEU A 122 13.47 -5.66 9.29
N ASN A 123 13.98 -6.89 9.43
CA ASN A 123 15.08 -7.42 8.64
C ASN A 123 14.62 -7.60 7.19
N ILE A 124 15.58 -7.56 6.27
CA ILE A 124 15.37 -7.48 4.82
C ILE A 124 16.37 -8.34 4.05
N PRO A 125 16.08 -8.73 2.81
CA PRO A 125 14.80 -8.54 2.11
C PRO A 125 13.70 -9.38 2.78
N ALA A 126 12.46 -8.88 2.82
CA ALA A 126 11.36 -9.58 3.46
C ALA A 126 10.12 -9.67 2.58
N ILE A 127 9.52 -10.86 2.58
CA ILE A 127 8.30 -11.20 1.84
C ILE A 127 7.52 -12.24 2.65
N ARG A 128 6.19 -12.28 2.48
CA ARG A 128 5.34 -13.22 3.23
C ARG A 128 5.65 -14.65 2.77
N TYR A 129 6.12 -15.52 3.66
CA TYR A 129 6.46 -16.91 3.36
C TYR A 129 5.42 -17.88 3.95
N TYR A 130 5.03 -18.95 3.24
CA TYR A 130 3.94 -19.84 3.67
C TYR A 130 4.37 -21.21 4.22
N ARG A 131 5.65 -21.60 4.15
CA ARG A 131 6.11 -22.91 4.65
C ARG A 131 6.54 -22.93 6.12
N ASP A 132 6.48 -21.81 6.81
CA ASP A 132 6.76 -21.77 8.25
C ASP A 132 5.72 -22.59 9.04
N ASP A 133 6.06 -23.04 10.25
CA ASP A 133 5.03 -23.49 11.20
C ASP A 133 4.11 -22.34 11.58
N ASN A 134 2.82 -22.63 11.82
CA ASN A 134 1.80 -21.61 12.14
C ASN A 134 2.27 -20.61 13.22
N ILE A 135 3.03 -21.04 14.23
CA ILE A 135 3.55 -20.20 15.33
C ILE A 135 4.59 -19.16 14.85
N ASN A 136 5.28 -19.43 13.75
CA ASN A 136 6.31 -18.55 13.19
C ASN A 136 5.77 -17.62 12.10
N PHE A 137 4.51 -17.77 11.69
CA PHE A 137 3.89 -16.90 10.69
C PHE A 137 3.96 -15.42 11.09
N ASN A 138 3.86 -15.06 12.36
CA ASN A 138 3.93 -13.66 12.76
C ASN A 138 5.35 -13.16 13.11
N LYS A 139 6.40 -13.91 12.74
CA LYS A 139 7.79 -13.57 13.09
C LYS A 139 8.63 -13.26 11.86
N ASN A 140 9.57 -12.34 12.01
CA ASN A 140 10.52 -11.93 10.97
C ASN A 140 11.80 -12.76 11.00
N LEU A 141 11.65 -14.06 10.78
CA LEU A 141 12.71 -15.06 10.82
C LEU A 141 13.38 -15.22 9.45
N ILE A 142 14.67 -15.53 9.46
CA ILE A 142 15.44 -15.83 8.26
C ILE A 142 14.92 -17.10 7.58
N GLN A 143 14.86 -17.06 6.26
CA GLN A 143 14.46 -18.13 5.37
C GLN A 143 15.57 -18.34 4.34
N ARG A 144 15.79 -19.60 3.98
CA ARG A 144 16.76 -19.98 2.97
C ARG A 144 16.09 -20.88 1.96
N ASN A 145 16.23 -20.54 0.69
CA ASN A 145 15.72 -21.32 -0.42
C ASN A 145 16.87 -21.84 -1.29
N ASN A 146 16.64 -22.99 -1.92
CA ASN A 146 17.50 -23.53 -2.94
C ASN A 146 16.96 -23.13 -4.33
N LYS A 147 17.86 -22.70 -5.24
CA LYS A 147 17.47 -22.18 -6.57
C LYS A 147 16.89 -23.28 -7.47
N GLU A 148 17.44 -24.49 -7.41
CA GLU A 148 16.95 -25.64 -8.17
C GLU A 148 15.54 -26.05 -7.71
N ASP A 149 15.28 -26.04 -6.40
CA ASP A 149 13.96 -26.32 -5.82
C ASP A 149 12.91 -25.29 -6.26
N ILE A 150 13.28 -24.01 -6.31
CA ILE A 150 12.37 -22.96 -6.80
C ILE A 150 11.99 -23.23 -8.26
N LEU A 151 12.96 -23.48 -9.14
CA LEU A 151 12.70 -23.70 -10.56
C LEU A 151 11.89 -24.99 -10.81
N SER A 152 12.16 -26.06 -10.06
CA SER A 152 11.43 -27.32 -10.20
C SER A 152 9.95 -27.21 -9.78
N GLN A 153 9.62 -26.25 -8.92
CA GLN A 153 8.27 -26.13 -8.34
C GLN A 153 7.47 -24.92 -8.88
N CYS A 154 8.13 -23.94 -9.50
CA CYS A 154 7.50 -22.67 -9.83
C CYS A 154 6.31 -22.76 -10.81
N VAL A 155 6.22 -23.83 -11.60
CA VAL A 155 5.07 -24.11 -12.48
C VAL A 155 3.78 -24.42 -11.70
N ASN A 156 3.91 -24.90 -10.46
CA ASN A 156 2.78 -25.23 -9.59
C ASN A 156 2.36 -24.04 -8.71
N GLY A 157 3.31 -23.15 -8.40
CA GLY A 157 3.11 -21.95 -7.60
C GLY A 157 4.40 -21.51 -6.92
N SER A 158 4.28 -20.52 -6.04
CA SER A 158 5.35 -19.96 -5.22
C SER A 158 5.09 -20.28 -3.74
N ASN A 159 6.10 -20.12 -2.90
CA ASN A 159 5.94 -20.26 -1.45
C ASN A 159 5.79 -18.92 -0.73
N VAL A 160 5.83 -17.83 -1.50
CA VAL A 160 5.76 -16.47 -0.99
C VAL A 160 4.54 -15.76 -1.55
N ASN A 161 4.17 -14.64 -0.93
CA ASN A 161 3.18 -13.73 -1.49
C ASN A 161 3.79 -12.34 -1.76
N GLY A 162 3.67 -11.90 -3.01
CA GLY A 162 4.24 -10.66 -3.50
C GLY A 162 3.47 -9.38 -3.18
N GLY A 163 2.34 -9.46 -2.46
CA GLY A 163 1.49 -8.31 -2.13
C GLY A 163 2.22 -7.21 -1.37
N VAL A 164 3.18 -7.60 -0.52
CA VAL A 164 4.04 -6.68 0.24
C VAL A 164 5.46 -7.22 0.25
N MET A 165 6.41 -6.43 -0.24
CA MET A 165 7.84 -6.75 -0.27
C MET A 165 8.66 -5.61 0.33
N LEU A 166 9.52 -5.91 1.28
CA LEU A 166 10.43 -4.93 1.90
C LEU A 166 11.86 -5.20 1.45
N ILE A 167 12.50 -4.23 0.79
CA ILE A 167 13.81 -4.40 0.17
C ILE A 167 14.73 -3.19 0.42
N THR A 168 16.02 -3.38 0.21
CA THR A 168 16.96 -2.27 0.04
C THR A 168 17.23 -2.06 -1.46
N PRO A 169 17.02 -0.83 -1.96
CA PRO A 169 17.38 -0.49 -3.34
C PRO A 169 18.87 -0.73 -3.64
N SER A 170 19.16 -1.33 -4.79
CA SER A 170 20.50 -1.65 -5.27
C SER A 170 20.51 -1.81 -6.79
N TYR A 171 21.35 -1.04 -7.50
CA TYR A 171 21.55 -1.21 -8.94
C TYR A 171 22.14 -2.58 -9.30
N GLU A 172 22.99 -3.13 -8.43
CA GLU A 172 23.56 -4.47 -8.60
C GLU A 172 22.45 -5.53 -8.60
N LEU A 173 21.57 -5.49 -7.59
CA LEU A 173 20.42 -6.41 -7.54
C LEU A 173 19.47 -6.17 -8.71
N PHE A 174 19.19 -4.91 -9.09
CA PHE A 174 18.39 -4.64 -10.30
C PHE A 174 18.95 -5.38 -11.53
N ASN A 175 20.26 -5.30 -11.76
CA ASN A 175 20.90 -5.98 -12.89
C ASN A 175 20.84 -7.50 -12.75
N GLU A 176 21.04 -8.04 -11.54
CA GLU A 176 20.87 -9.48 -11.28
C GLU A 176 19.45 -9.96 -11.59
N TYR A 177 18.43 -9.22 -11.14
CA TYR A 177 17.03 -9.49 -11.45
C TYR A 177 16.75 -9.51 -12.95
N VAL A 178 17.24 -8.51 -13.70
CA VAL A 178 17.11 -8.46 -15.16
C VAL A 178 17.78 -9.68 -15.80
N ASN A 179 18.97 -10.06 -15.35
CA ASN A 179 19.70 -11.22 -15.88
C ASN A 179 19.02 -12.56 -15.57
N CYS A 180 18.33 -12.68 -14.42
CA CYS A 180 17.62 -13.89 -14.03
C CYS A 180 16.21 -14.01 -14.63
N LEU A 181 15.60 -12.90 -15.06
CA LEU A 181 14.24 -12.89 -15.60
C LEU A 181 14.04 -13.85 -16.80
N PRO A 182 14.96 -13.94 -17.79
CA PRO A 182 14.84 -14.91 -18.88
C PRO A 182 14.75 -16.37 -18.42
N ILE A 183 15.35 -16.73 -17.28
CA ILE A 183 15.28 -18.08 -16.71
C ILE A 183 13.84 -18.37 -16.25
N ILE A 184 13.24 -17.43 -15.53
CA ILE A 184 11.85 -17.51 -15.05
C ILE A 184 10.86 -17.58 -16.21
N VAL A 185 11.09 -16.77 -17.25
CA VAL A 185 10.30 -16.80 -18.50
C VAL A 185 10.41 -18.15 -19.17
N LYS A 186 11.63 -18.68 -19.36
CA LYS A 186 11.86 -19.99 -19.99
C LYS A 186 11.17 -21.13 -19.24
N GLN A 187 11.17 -21.07 -17.90
CA GLN A 187 10.56 -22.08 -17.05
C GLN A 187 9.02 -21.98 -16.97
N GLN A 188 8.42 -20.89 -17.49
CA GLN A 188 6.97 -20.66 -17.45
C GLN A 188 6.40 -20.72 -16.02
N CYS A 189 7.13 -20.13 -15.08
CA CYS A 189 6.73 -20.12 -13.67
C CYS A 189 5.36 -19.45 -13.47
N LYS A 190 4.45 -20.10 -12.75
CA LYS A 190 3.04 -19.67 -12.59
C LYS A 190 2.89 -18.26 -12.02
N TYR A 191 3.73 -17.92 -11.04
CA TYR A 191 3.79 -16.59 -10.42
C TYR A 191 5.21 -16.04 -10.59
N PRO A 192 5.51 -15.39 -11.72
CA PRO A 192 6.88 -15.09 -12.12
C PRO A 192 7.55 -14.07 -11.19
N ASN A 193 6.81 -13.09 -10.67
CA ASN A 193 7.34 -12.09 -9.74
C ASN A 193 7.83 -12.71 -8.41
N GLU A 194 7.02 -13.60 -7.84
CA GLU A 194 7.32 -14.31 -6.60
C GLU A 194 8.46 -15.31 -6.82
N SER A 195 8.40 -16.06 -7.92
CA SER A 195 9.45 -17.03 -8.29
C SER A 195 10.78 -16.34 -8.53
N LEU A 196 10.77 -15.19 -9.21
CA LEU A 196 11.96 -14.37 -9.46
C LEU A 196 12.54 -13.82 -8.16
N PHE A 197 11.69 -13.35 -7.24
CA PHE A 197 12.14 -12.88 -5.93
C PHE A 197 12.83 -14.01 -5.15
N GLU A 198 12.21 -15.18 -5.05
CA GLU A 198 12.79 -16.34 -4.36
C GLU A 198 14.09 -16.80 -5.04
N TYR A 199 14.13 -16.77 -6.38
CA TYR A 199 15.29 -17.23 -7.15
C TYR A 199 16.52 -16.33 -6.99
N VAL A 200 16.33 -15.01 -6.99
CA VAL A 200 17.43 -14.05 -6.79
C VAL A 200 17.85 -14.02 -5.31
N ASN A 201 16.89 -14.02 -4.38
CA ASN A 201 17.19 -13.98 -2.95
C ASN A 201 17.17 -15.37 -2.33
N ASN A 202 18.32 -16.05 -2.37
CA ASN A 202 18.50 -17.35 -1.68
C ASN A 202 18.36 -17.25 -0.15
N THR A 203 18.52 -16.05 0.42
CA THR A 203 18.31 -15.74 1.83
C THR A 203 17.45 -14.50 1.96
N PHE A 204 16.33 -14.61 2.67
CA PHE A 204 15.40 -13.52 2.93
C PHE A 204 14.76 -13.71 4.31
N TYR A 205 13.85 -12.84 4.70
CA TYR A 205 13.13 -12.95 5.96
C TYR A 205 11.63 -13.08 5.71
N ASN A 206 10.96 -13.86 6.56
CA ASN A 206 9.51 -13.92 6.55
C ASN A 206 8.93 -12.55 6.91
N LEU A 207 8.04 -12.00 6.09
CA LEU A 207 7.28 -10.80 6.44
C LEU A 207 6.14 -11.21 7.39
N PRO A 208 6.07 -10.70 8.64
CA PRO A 208 5.02 -11.07 9.59
C PRO A 208 3.62 -10.93 9.00
N VAL A 209 2.75 -11.92 9.26
CA VAL A 209 1.44 -12.02 8.60
C VAL A 209 0.53 -10.81 8.87
N ILE A 210 0.76 -10.06 9.96
CA ILE A 210 0.04 -8.80 10.22
C ILE A 210 0.21 -7.76 9.11
N TYR A 211 1.28 -7.82 8.32
CA TYR A 211 1.56 -6.91 7.20
C TYR A 211 1.11 -7.45 5.85
N ASN A 212 0.64 -8.69 5.76
CA ASN A 212 0.19 -9.27 4.49
C ASN A 212 -0.70 -10.49 4.74
N LEU A 213 -1.84 -10.29 5.41
CA LEU A 213 -2.78 -11.39 5.68
C LEU A 213 -3.67 -11.62 4.46
N SER A 214 -3.43 -12.70 3.72
CA SER A 214 -4.35 -13.16 2.68
C SER A 214 -5.75 -13.41 3.25
N HIS A 215 -6.78 -12.94 2.53
CA HIS A 215 -8.18 -13.14 2.91
C HIS A 215 -8.57 -14.63 3.09
N PHE A 216 -7.87 -15.57 2.43
CA PHE A 216 -8.07 -17.01 2.62
C PHE A 216 -7.65 -17.52 4.02
N HIS A 217 -6.80 -16.76 4.72
CA HIS A 217 -6.19 -17.17 5.99
C HIS A 217 -6.87 -16.53 7.22
N THR A 218 -7.93 -15.76 7.03
CA THR A 218 -8.59 -15.01 8.11
C THR A 218 -9.24 -15.88 9.19
N LEU A 219 -9.56 -17.15 8.90
CA LEU A 219 -10.06 -18.11 9.89
C LEU A 219 -8.93 -18.83 10.66
N ARG A 220 -7.68 -18.62 10.26
CA ARG A 220 -6.48 -19.23 10.87
C ARG A 220 -5.71 -18.26 11.75
N ILE A 221 -6.18 -17.02 11.93
CA ILE A 221 -5.47 -15.95 12.66
C ILE A 221 -5.02 -16.42 14.05
N SER A 222 -5.89 -17.10 14.81
CA SER A 222 -5.54 -17.63 16.13
C SER A 222 -4.39 -18.65 16.10
N LYS A 223 -4.29 -19.44 15.03
CA LYS A 223 -3.18 -20.39 14.83
C LYS A 223 -1.83 -19.67 14.64
N TYR A 224 -1.86 -18.42 14.22
CA TYR A 224 -0.67 -17.58 14.05
C TYR A 224 -0.27 -16.82 15.31
N GLY A 225 -0.91 -17.12 16.46
CA GLY A 225 -0.66 -16.42 17.72
C GLY A 225 -1.18 -14.99 17.73
N LEU A 226 -2.21 -14.70 16.92
CA LEU A 226 -2.82 -13.38 16.78
C LEU A 226 -4.23 -13.35 17.34
N ASN A 227 -4.72 -12.16 17.66
CA ASN A 227 -6.07 -11.93 18.16
C ASN A 227 -7.11 -12.49 17.17
N PRO A 228 -7.99 -13.41 17.60
CA PRO A 228 -9.01 -14.00 16.74
C PRO A 228 -9.95 -12.99 16.08
N ASN A 229 -10.11 -11.78 16.62
CA ASN A 229 -10.92 -10.72 16.02
C ASN A 229 -10.20 -9.99 14.88
N GLY A 230 -8.89 -10.19 14.73
CA GLY A 230 -8.06 -9.59 13.69
C GLY A 230 -7.64 -8.15 13.99
N GLU A 231 -7.70 -7.74 15.27
CA GLU A 231 -7.31 -6.41 15.75
C GLU A 231 -5.82 -6.11 15.54
N ASP A 232 -4.97 -7.15 15.55
CA ASP A 232 -3.53 -7.02 15.32
C ASP A 232 -3.17 -6.88 13.84
N ILE A 233 -4.11 -7.16 12.93
CA ILE A 233 -3.82 -7.17 11.49
C ILE A 233 -3.77 -5.74 10.97
N LEU A 234 -2.62 -5.38 10.39
CA LEU A 234 -2.39 -4.06 9.83
C LEU A 234 -2.76 -4.00 8.34
N ILE A 235 -2.58 -5.10 7.61
CA ILE A 235 -2.84 -5.17 6.17
C ILE A 235 -3.56 -6.48 5.83
N TYR A 236 -4.73 -6.36 5.21
CA TYR A 236 -5.47 -7.46 4.59
C TYR A 236 -5.23 -7.48 3.09
N HIS A 237 -4.91 -8.65 2.52
CA HIS A 237 -4.66 -8.82 1.09
C HIS A 237 -5.79 -9.59 0.40
N PHE A 238 -6.46 -8.91 -0.53
CA PHE A 238 -7.53 -9.46 -1.35
C PHE A 238 -6.97 -10.06 -2.65
N ASN A 239 -6.02 -10.99 -2.49
CA ASN A 239 -5.18 -11.58 -3.55
C ASN A 239 -5.90 -12.49 -4.58
N GLU A 240 -7.24 -12.50 -4.60
CA GLU A 240 -7.99 -13.18 -5.66
C GLU A 240 -8.34 -12.17 -6.77
N THR A 241 -8.34 -12.62 -8.02
CA THR A 241 -8.67 -11.79 -9.19
C THR A 241 -10.10 -11.25 -9.16
N ARG A 242 -10.99 -12.03 -8.57
CA ARG A 242 -12.38 -11.71 -8.26
C ARG A 242 -12.44 -11.29 -6.79
N PHE A 243 -13.47 -10.56 -6.39
CA PHE A 243 -13.70 -10.24 -4.97
C PHE A 243 -12.74 -9.20 -4.39
N LYS A 244 -12.35 -8.19 -5.17
CA LYS A 244 -11.66 -7.04 -4.58
C LYS A 244 -12.60 -6.30 -3.64
N HIS A 245 -12.04 -5.74 -2.56
CA HIS A 245 -12.80 -5.05 -1.52
C HIS A 245 -13.69 -3.92 -2.09
N ILE A 246 -13.26 -3.23 -3.15
CA ILE A 246 -14.05 -2.20 -3.82
C ILE A 246 -15.26 -2.78 -4.57
N ASP A 247 -15.10 -3.92 -5.24
CA ASP A 247 -16.17 -4.57 -6.00
C ASP A 247 -17.26 -5.04 -5.05
N MET A 248 -16.86 -5.62 -3.91
CA MET A 248 -17.79 -6.06 -2.87
C MET A 248 -18.66 -4.93 -2.32
N ILE A 249 -18.12 -3.72 -2.23
CA ILE A 249 -18.86 -2.53 -1.80
C ILE A 249 -19.81 -2.06 -2.90
N LYS A 250 -19.30 -1.90 -4.12
CA LYS A 250 -20.08 -1.38 -5.26
C LYS A 250 -21.28 -2.26 -5.60
N ASP A 251 -21.08 -3.56 -5.50
CA ASP A 251 -22.10 -4.54 -5.81
C ASP A 251 -22.96 -4.89 -4.59
N ASN A 252 -22.75 -4.23 -3.44
CA ASN A 252 -23.52 -4.42 -2.18
C ASN A 252 -23.48 -5.85 -1.60
N TRP A 253 -22.39 -6.60 -1.78
CA TRP A 253 -22.31 -8.03 -1.42
C TRP A 253 -22.45 -8.33 0.08
N LEU A 254 -22.17 -7.34 0.93
CA LEU A 254 -22.17 -7.53 2.38
C LEU A 254 -23.44 -7.04 3.08
N LYS A 255 -24.37 -6.43 2.33
CA LYS A 255 -25.66 -5.97 2.86
C LYS A 255 -26.61 -7.17 3.02
N GLU A 256 -27.48 -7.09 4.01
CA GLU A 256 -28.28 -8.22 4.54
C GLU A 256 -29.11 -8.96 3.47
N GLU A 257 -29.48 -8.27 2.38
CA GLU A 257 -30.27 -8.81 1.27
C GLU A 257 -29.45 -9.58 0.20
N VAL A 258 -28.12 -9.46 0.19
CA VAL A 258 -27.21 -10.09 -0.80
C VAL A 258 -26.29 -11.11 -0.11
N ASN A 259 -26.72 -11.66 1.03
CA ASN A 259 -25.99 -12.71 1.72
C ASN A 259 -25.89 -13.92 0.80
N TYR A 260 -24.75 -14.08 0.14
CA TYR A 260 -24.31 -15.32 -0.47
C TYR A 260 -23.43 -16.07 0.56
N PRO A 261 -24.00 -16.74 1.58
CA PRO A 261 -23.23 -17.43 2.61
C PRO A 261 -22.31 -18.50 2.00
N GLN A 262 -22.67 -19.05 0.83
CA GLN A 262 -21.81 -19.97 0.09
C GLN A 262 -20.53 -19.29 -0.45
N LEU A 263 -20.60 -18.02 -0.89
CA LEU A 263 -19.44 -17.25 -1.35
C LEU A 263 -18.58 -16.78 -0.17
N LEU A 264 -19.20 -16.21 0.87
CA LEU A 264 -18.48 -15.80 2.08
C LEU A 264 -17.81 -16.99 2.80
N GLY A 265 -18.46 -18.15 2.79
CA GLY A 265 -17.90 -19.40 3.31
C GLY A 265 -16.77 -19.98 2.44
N LYS A 266 -16.93 -19.97 1.11
CA LYS A 266 -15.90 -20.45 0.16
C LYS A 266 -14.64 -19.59 0.19
N PHE A 267 -14.80 -18.27 0.19
CA PHE A 267 -13.68 -17.31 0.14
C PHE A 267 -13.19 -16.87 1.52
N ARG A 268 -13.92 -17.23 2.58
CA ARG A 268 -13.55 -16.96 3.99
C ARG A 268 -13.26 -15.48 4.24
N ILE A 269 -13.96 -14.59 3.56
CA ILE A 269 -13.68 -13.15 3.61
C ILE A 269 -14.25 -12.59 4.92
N ARG A 270 -13.41 -11.91 5.71
CA ARG A 270 -13.87 -11.14 6.87
C ARG A 270 -14.53 -9.84 6.40
N LYS A 271 -15.71 -9.54 6.94
CA LYS A 271 -16.44 -8.31 6.63
C LYS A 271 -15.76 -7.05 7.18
N ASN A 272 -15.14 -7.16 8.36
CA ASN A 272 -14.53 -6.04 9.08
C ASN A 272 -13.58 -5.16 8.24
N PRO A 273 -12.55 -5.70 7.54
CA PRO A 273 -11.69 -4.86 6.70
C PRO A 273 -12.45 -4.15 5.57
N ILE A 274 -13.52 -4.75 5.05
CA ILE A 274 -14.30 -4.16 3.96
C ILE A 274 -15.16 -3.02 4.48
N PHE A 275 -15.89 -3.21 5.58
CA PHE A 275 -16.66 -2.13 6.20
C PHE A 275 -15.76 -0.99 6.67
N PHE A 276 -14.61 -1.32 7.27
CA PHE A 276 -13.62 -0.32 7.64
C PHE A 276 -13.13 0.49 6.43
N PHE A 277 -12.81 -0.18 5.31
CA PHE A 277 -12.43 0.51 4.08
C PHE A 277 -13.60 1.36 3.54
N GLU A 278 -14.81 0.82 3.52
CA GLU A 278 -16.01 1.50 3.04
C GLU A 278 -16.25 2.82 3.78
N GLU A 279 -16.28 2.77 5.11
CA GLU A 279 -16.57 3.91 5.98
C GLU A 279 -15.43 4.93 6.00
N THR A 280 -14.19 4.46 6.06
CA THR A 280 -13.07 5.33 6.42
C THR A 280 -12.24 5.82 5.22
N ILE A 281 -12.43 5.20 4.05
CA ILE A 281 -11.67 5.48 2.82
C ILE A 281 -12.59 5.66 1.63
N TYR A 282 -13.43 4.67 1.30
CA TYR A 282 -14.23 4.70 0.08
C TYR A 282 -15.26 5.83 0.09
N ASN A 283 -16.23 5.80 1.02
CA ASN A 283 -17.33 6.77 1.07
C ASN A 283 -16.84 8.22 1.18
N PRO A 284 -15.85 8.56 2.03
CA PRO A 284 -15.36 9.94 2.14
C PRO A 284 -14.67 10.48 0.87
N ASN A 285 -14.18 9.60 0.00
CA ASN A 285 -13.40 9.98 -1.17
C ASN A 285 -14.07 9.64 -2.51
N LYS A 286 -15.22 8.96 -2.48
CA LYS A 286 -15.95 8.47 -3.66
C LYS A 286 -16.19 9.53 -4.71
N GLU A 287 -16.72 10.69 -4.31
CA GLU A 287 -16.98 11.79 -5.23
C GLU A 287 -15.71 12.32 -5.91
N GLN A 288 -14.62 12.44 -5.17
CA GLN A 288 -13.34 12.90 -5.71
C GLN A 288 -12.76 11.86 -6.68
N VAL A 289 -12.79 10.58 -6.33
CA VAL A 289 -12.30 9.49 -7.19
C VAL A 289 -13.14 9.39 -8.45
N ASN A 290 -14.47 9.39 -8.35
CA ASN A 290 -15.38 9.36 -9.50
C ASN A 290 -15.14 10.54 -10.46
N LEU A 291 -14.88 11.74 -9.92
CA LEU A 291 -14.53 12.89 -10.74
C LEU A 291 -13.20 12.70 -11.48
N ILE A 292 -12.19 12.10 -10.85
CA ILE A 292 -10.92 11.82 -11.54
C ILE A 292 -11.15 10.79 -12.65
N LEU A 293 -11.89 9.73 -12.37
CA LEU A 293 -12.20 8.66 -13.32
C LEU A 293 -12.99 9.16 -14.53
N SER A 294 -13.95 10.07 -14.33
CA SER A 294 -14.75 10.65 -15.43
C SER A 294 -13.95 11.58 -16.33
N LEU A 295 -12.86 12.16 -15.81
CA LEU A 295 -11.99 13.09 -16.55
C LEU A 295 -10.80 12.40 -17.23
N LEU A 296 -10.67 11.07 -17.15
CA LEU A 296 -9.56 10.34 -17.76
C LEU A 296 -9.48 10.47 -19.29
N SER A 297 -10.60 10.79 -19.95
CA SER A 297 -10.67 11.08 -21.39
C SER A 297 -10.40 12.54 -21.76
N SER A 298 -10.30 13.45 -20.78
CA SER A 298 -10.10 14.90 -21.00
C SER A 298 -8.94 15.44 -20.16
N GLU A 299 -7.72 15.23 -20.65
CA GLU A 299 -6.49 15.56 -19.92
C GLU A 299 -6.39 17.05 -19.52
N LYS A 300 -6.85 17.95 -20.40
CA LYS A 300 -6.85 19.40 -20.14
C LYS A 300 -7.71 19.75 -18.92
N GLU A 301 -8.92 19.20 -18.84
CA GLU A 301 -9.83 19.45 -17.71
C GLU A 301 -9.32 18.76 -16.44
N LEU A 302 -8.80 17.54 -16.55
CA LEU A 302 -8.19 16.82 -15.44
C LEU A 302 -7.06 17.64 -14.80
N THR A 303 -6.15 18.19 -15.60
CA THR A 303 -5.03 19.02 -15.13
C THR A 303 -5.52 20.28 -14.39
N LYS A 304 -6.55 20.95 -14.93
CA LYS A 304 -7.17 22.12 -14.30
C LYS A 304 -7.75 21.78 -12.93
N ARG A 305 -8.43 20.65 -12.80
CA ARG A 305 -9.04 20.18 -11.55
C ARG A 305 -8.02 19.71 -10.52
N ILE A 306 -6.97 19.02 -10.93
CA ILE A 306 -5.87 18.59 -10.06
C ILE A 306 -5.19 19.77 -9.38
N ARG A 307 -4.96 20.88 -10.11
CA ARG A 307 -4.41 22.11 -9.53
C ARG A 307 -5.28 22.64 -8.39
N ALA A 308 -6.61 22.52 -8.49
CA ALA A 308 -7.53 22.93 -7.43
C ALA A 308 -7.48 21.96 -6.22
N ILE A 309 -7.37 20.66 -6.46
CA ILE A 309 -7.23 19.63 -5.41
C ILE A 309 -5.95 19.88 -4.59
N LYS A 310 -4.79 20.01 -5.25
CA LYS A 310 -3.50 20.25 -4.56
C LYS A 310 -3.52 21.50 -3.68
N LYS A 311 -4.19 22.58 -4.12
CA LYS A 311 -4.38 23.80 -3.31
C LYS A 311 -5.18 23.53 -2.03
N ARG A 312 -6.22 22.69 -2.09
CA ARG A 312 -7.05 22.32 -0.92
C ARG A 312 -6.30 21.44 0.06
N THR A 313 -5.56 20.42 -0.41
CA THR A 313 -4.76 19.53 0.46
C THR A 313 -3.63 20.28 1.16
N ASN A 314 -2.92 21.16 0.45
CA ASN A 314 -1.86 21.98 1.06
C ASN A 314 -2.41 22.92 2.14
N LYS A 315 -3.58 23.54 1.91
CA LYS A 315 -4.25 24.40 2.91
C LYS A 315 -4.66 23.65 4.18
N LYS A 316 -5.12 22.39 4.04
CA LYS A 316 -5.42 21.53 5.20
C LYS A 316 -4.14 21.11 5.96
N ARG A 317 -3.03 20.83 5.27
CA ARG A 317 -1.73 20.50 5.91
C ARG A 317 -1.14 21.68 6.69
N THR A 318 -1.21 22.91 6.18
CA THR A 318 -0.69 24.09 6.89
C THR A 318 -1.51 24.44 8.13
N ASN A 319 -2.82 24.18 8.14
CA ASN A 319 -3.68 24.47 9.28
C ASN A 319 -3.54 23.47 10.45
N LYS A 320 -2.89 22.31 10.26
CA LYS A 320 -2.64 21.33 11.33
C LYS A 320 -1.34 21.60 12.13
N LYS A 321 -0.54 22.62 11.78
CA LYS A 321 0.78 22.93 12.39
C LYS A 321 0.81 24.16 13.35
N ARG A 322 -0.33 24.55 13.96
CA ARG A 322 -0.40 25.55 15.06
C ARG A 322 -1.45 25.05 16.07
N THR A 323 -1.15 24.65 17.30
CA THR A 323 -0.43 25.38 18.35
C THR A 323 0.07 24.43 19.45
N ASN A 324 1.38 24.36 19.67
CA ASN A 324 1.94 24.07 21.01
C ASN A 324 2.65 25.36 21.45
N LYS A 325 1.88 26.29 22.01
CA LYS A 325 2.44 27.54 22.54
C LYS A 325 3.09 27.20 23.88
N LYS A 326 4.42 27.22 23.89
CA LYS A 326 5.28 27.12 25.09
C LYS A 326 4.70 27.96 26.23
N ARG A 327 4.36 27.30 27.33
CA ARG A 327 3.96 27.93 28.59
C ARG A 327 5.25 28.37 29.29
N THR A 328 5.67 29.62 29.10
CA THR A 328 6.78 30.22 29.86
C THR A 328 6.23 31.00 31.05
N ASN A 329 6.69 30.61 32.24
CA ASN A 329 6.41 31.19 33.55
C ASN A 329 6.50 32.72 33.57
N LYS A 330 5.44 33.39 34.03
CA LYS A 330 5.49 34.82 34.39
C LYS A 330 5.40 34.96 35.91
N LYS A 331 6.51 35.45 36.48
CA LYS A 331 6.71 35.80 37.89
C LYS A 331 5.57 36.66 38.43
N ARG A 332 5.01 36.25 39.58
CA ARG A 332 4.08 37.01 40.42
C ARG A 332 4.86 38.13 41.12
N THR A 333 4.53 39.38 40.86
CA THR A 333 4.98 40.53 41.66
C THR A 333 3.83 41.03 42.52
N ASN A 334 4.04 40.98 43.85
CA ASN A 334 3.16 41.57 44.85
C ASN A 334 3.14 43.09 44.69
N LYS A 335 1.94 43.70 44.56
CA LYS A 335 1.74 45.12 44.83
C LYS A 335 0.59 45.35 45.80
N LYS A 336 0.95 46.11 46.83
CA LYS A 336 0.22 46.53 48.03
C LYS A 336 -1.18 47.08 47.73
N ARG A 337 -2.17 46.64 48.52
CA ARG A 337 -3.54 47.17 48.54
C ARG A 337 -3.57 48.34 49.53
N ILE A 338 -3.82 49.55 49.05
CA ILE A 338 -4.07 50.74 49.87
C ILE A 338 -5.59 50.84 50.11
N ASN A 339 -6.00 50.87 51.37
CA ASN A 339 -7.36 51.20 51.81
C ASN A 339 -7.60 52.71 51.71
N LYS A 340 -8.73 53.15 51.12
CA LYS A 340 -9.45 54.35 51.62
C LYS A 340 -10.91 54.46 51.13
N LYS A 341 -11.78 54.40 52.15
CA LYS A 341 -13.01 55.16 52.44
C LYS A 341 -14.21 55.15 51.46
N ARG A 342 -15.27 54.50 51.96
CA ARG A 342 -16.72 54.83 51.93
C ARG A 342 -17.08 56.30 51.61
N ILE A 343 -18.10 56.47 50.75
CA ILE A 343 -19.18 57.47 50.92
C ILE A 343 -20.52 56.82 50.56
N ASN A 344 -21.49 56.96 51.48
CA ASN A 344 -22.92 56.59 51.35
C ASN A 344 -23.71 57.72 50.67
N LYS A 345 -24.77 57.37 49.92
CA LYS A 345 -26.11 58.02 49.77
C LYS A 345 -26.68 57.62 48.40
N LYS A 346 -27.97 57.42 48.15
CA LYS A 346 -29.22 57.42 48.94
C LYS A 346 -30.30 56.74 48.06
N ARG A 347 -31.29 56.11 48.69
CA ARG A 347 -32.55 55.59 48.10
C ARG A 347 -33.43 56.70 47.53
N THR A 348 -34.21 56.35 46.49
CA THR A 348 -35.63 56.69 46.16
C THR A 348 -35.88 56.23 44.72
N ILE A 349 -36.94 55.56 44.28
CA ILE A 349 -38.22 55.05 44.82
C ILE A 349 -38.39 53.63 44.25
#